data_AF-A0A7T6XL11-F1
#
_entry.id   AF-A0A7T6XL11-F1
#
_cell.length_a   1.000
_cell.length_b   1.000
_cell.length_c   1.000
_cell.angle_alpha   90.00
_cell.angle_beta   90.00
_cell.angle_gamma   90.00
#
_symmetry.space_group_name_H-M   'P 1'
#
loop_
_entity.id
_entity.type
_entity.pdbx_description
1 polymer ?
#
loop_
_entity_poly.entity_id
_entity_poly.type
_entity_poly.pdbx_seq_one_letter_code
_entity_poly.pdbx_strand_id
1 'polypeptide(L)' 'MVRALPRQFINTAKMHLMYTLDAAGKRVYTLKKVLNGEVTKSAHPARFSPDDKYSRHRVTLKKRYNLLLTQQAEAPVKA' A
#
# COMPACT_ATOMS: atom_id res chain seq x y z
N MET A 1 30.04 31.01 12.23
CA MET A 1 28.92 30.31 12.91
C MET A 1 28.20 29.43 11.90
N VAL A 2 28.52 28.13 11.83
CA VAL A 2 27.80 27.17 10.96
C VAL A 2 26.88 26.37 11.86
N ARG A 3 25.57 26.63 11.80
CA ARG A 3 24.58 25.99 12.66
C ARG A 3 24.29 24.60 12.09
N ALA A 4 24.85 23.57 12.73
CA ALA A 4 24.55 22.18 12.40
C ALA A 4 23.06 21.90 12.65
N LEU A 5 22.33 21.50 11.60
CA LEU A 5 20.96 21.05 11.73
C LEU A 5 20.92 19.71 12.48
N PRO A 6 19.95 19.50 13.39
CA PRO A 6 19.86 18.26 14.15
C PRO A 6 19.65 17.08 13.20
N ARG A 7 20.60 16.14 13.21
CA ARG A 7 20.53 14.88 12.48
C ARG A 7 19.40 14.06 13.09
N GLN A 8 18.24 14.05 12.44
CA GLN A 8 17.08 13.30 12.89
C GLN A 8 17.45 11.81 12.92
N PHE A 9 17.36 11.19 14.10
CA PHE A 9 17.51 9.75 14.27
C PHE A 9 16.53 9.04 13.34
N ILE A 10 17.04 8.36 12.32
CA ILE A 10 16.23 7.52 11.46
C ILE A 10 15.89 6.23 12.22
N ASN A 11 14.65 6.12 12.69
CA ASN A 11 14.10 4.84 13.14
C ASN A 11 14.05 3.89 11.93
N THR A 12 14.95 2.90 11.90
CA THR A 12 15.13 1.94 10.80
C THR A 12 13.94 1.00 10.58
N ALA A 13 13.04 0.87 11.57
CA ALA A 13 11.87 -0.03 11.50
C ALA A 13 10.62 0.57 10.82
N LYS A 14 10.65 1.84 10.40
CA LYS A 14 9.45 2.55 9.92
C LYS A 14 9.42 2.60 8.40
N MET A 15 8.33 2.11 7.82
CA MET A 15 8.10 2.11 6.38
C MET A 15 7.83 3.54 5.88
N HIS A 16 8.89 4.19 5.37
CA HIS A 16 8.84 5.57 4.89
C HIS A 16 8.54 5.68 3.38
N LEU A 17 8.76 4.61 2.62
CA LEU A 17 8.54 4.64 1.18
C LEU A 17 7.04 4.66 0.87
N MET A 18 6.63 5.65 0.09
CA MET A 18 5.26 5.86 -0.35
C MET A 18 5.17 5.85 -1.88
N TYR A 19 3.96 5.72 -2.43
CA TYR A 19 3.72 5.82 -3.87
C TYR A 19 2.35 6.41 -4.24
N THR A 20 2.25 6.91 -5.45
CA THR A 20 0.99 7.18 -6.19
C THR A 20 0.98 6.38 -7.50
N LEU A 21 -0.18 6.26 -8.15
CA LEU A 21 -0.31 5.64 -9.47
C LEU A 21 -0.34 6.74 -10.53
N ASP A 22 0.44 6.57 -11.59
CA ASP A 22 0.35 7.44 -12.78
C ASP A 22 -0.84 7.05 -13.67
N ALA A 23 -1.05 7.81 -14.75
CA ALA A 23 -2.11 7.54 -15.71
C ALA A 23 -1.97 6.19 -16.45
N ALA A 24 -0.75 5.63 -16.49
CA ALA A 24 -0.47 4.31 -17.06
C ALA A 24 -0.55 3.17 -16.02
N GLY A 25 -0.89 3.48 -14.76
CA GLY A 25 -0.94 2.52 -13.66
C GLY A 25 0.42 2.14 -13.06
N LYS A 26 1.51 2.84 -13.42
CA LYS A 26 2.84 2.63 -12.85
C LYS A 26 3.00 3.36 -11.52
N ARG A 27 3.71 2.75 -10.58
CA ARG A 27 3.99 3.35 -9.27
C ARG A 27 5.07 4.43 -9.38
N VAL A 28 4.75 5.64 -8.91
CA VAL A 28 5.70 6.74 -8.72
C VAL A 28 6.02 6.86 -7.24
N TYR A 29 7.28 6.65 -6.87
CA TYR A 29 7.70 6.59 -5.46
C TYR A 29 8.04 7.96 -4.89
N THR A 30 7.76 8.14 -3.60
CA THR A 30 8.02 9.37 -2.85
C THR A 30 8.19 9.09 -1.37
N LEU A 31 8.80 10.03 -0.64
CA LEU A 31 8.86 10.01 0.83
C LEU A 31 7.79 10.93 1.46
N LYS A 32 7.14 11.76 0.64
CA LYS A 32 6.09 12.68 1.10
C LYS A 32 4.81 11.90 1.40
N LYS A 33 4.05 12.33 2.41
CA LYS A 33 2.75 11.72 2.76
C LYS A 33 1.60 12.22 1.89
N VAL A 34 1.71 13.45 1.38
CA VAL A 34 0.76 14.08 0.47
C VAL A 34 1.54 14.60 -0.74
N LEU A 35 1.03 14.34 -1.94
CA LEU A 35 1.61 14.80 -3.20
C LEU A 35 0.48 15.28 -4.10
N ASN A 36 0.55 16.52 -4.57
CA ASN A 36 -0.47 17.14 -5.45
C ASN A 36 -1.91 17.04 -4.92
N GLY A 37 -2.10 17.13 -3.60
CA GLY A 37 -3.41 16.98 -2.97
C GLY A 37 -3.89 15.54 -2.77
N GLU A 38 -3.20 14.54 -3.33
CA GLU A 38 -3.49 13.12 -3.12
C GLU A 38 -2.68 12.56 -1.94
N VAL A 39 -3.34 11.76 -1.10
CA VAL A 39 -2.68 11.02 -0.02
C VAL A 39 -1.95 9.81 -0.60
N THR A 40 -0.63 9.79 -0.43
CA THR A 40 0.23 8.72 -0.93
C THR A 40 0.03 7.42 -0.14
N LYS A 41 0.20 6.27 -0.79
CA LYS A 41 0.02 4.93 -0.20
C LYS A 41 1.36 4.31 0.19
N SER A 42 1.35 3.39 1.16
CA SER A 42 2.56 2.67 1.57
C SER A 42 3.14 1.83 0.43
N ALA A 43 4.45 1.99 0.21
CA ALA A 43 5.35 1.13 -0.55
C ALA A 43 5.11 -0.37 -0.38
N HIS A 44 4.84 -0.72 0.86
CA HIS A 44 5.07 -2.06 1.36
C HIS A 44 3.76 -2.77 1.65
N PRO A 45 3.70 -4.10 1.40
CA PRO A 45 2.50 -4.89 1.67
C PRO A 45 2.21 -4.96 3.16
N ALA A 46 0.95 -5.21 3.49
CA ALA A 46 0.55 -5.49 4.86
C ALA A 46 1.28 -6.74 5.39
N ARG A 47 1.70 -6.71 6.65
CA ARG A 47 2.41 -7.84 7.29
C ARG A 47 1.51 -9.07 7.31
N PHE A 48 2.03 -10.18 6.79
CA PHE A 48 1.38 -11.47 6.92
C PHE A 48 1.58 -12.04 8.33
N SER A 49 0.52 -12.59 8.91
CA SER A 49 0.57 -13.33 10.18
C SER A 49 -0.22 -14.63 10.01
N PRO A 50 0.36 -15.80 10.34
CA PRO A 50 -0.36 -17.06 10.29
C PRO A 50 -1.60 -17.08 11.21
N ASP A 51 -1.51 -16.40 12.35
CA ASP A 51 -2.52 -16.30 13.40
C ASP A 51 -3.48 -15.11 13.22
N ASP A 52 -3.72 -14.68 11.98
CA ASP A 52 -4.58 -13.53 11.67
C ASP A 52 -6.04 -13.70 12.15
N LYS A 53 -6.31 -13.16 13.35
CA LYS A 53 -7.62 -13.16 14.02
C LYS A 53 -8.74 -12.53 13.16
N TYR A 54 -8.41 -11.62 12.25
CA TYR A 54 -9.37 -10.91 11.42
C TYR A 54 -9.52 -11.48 10.01
N SER A 55 -8.90 -12.63 9.72
CA SER A 55 -9.01 -13.34 8.44
C SER A 55 -10.46 -13.55 7.99
N ARG A 56 -11.33 -14.04 8.87
CA ARG A 56 -12.77 -14.23 8.60
C ARG A 56 -13.45 -12.93 8.16
N HIS A 57 -13.21 -11.84 8.88
CA HIS A 57 -13.80 -10.53 8.60
C HIS A 57 -13.37 -10.00 7.23
N ARG A 58 -12.07 -10.12 6.90
CA ARG A 58 -11.53 -9.74 5.59
C ARG A 58 -12.21 -10.51 4.46
N VAL A 59 -12.38 -11.82 4.60
CA VAL A 59 -13.02 -12.66 3.58
C VAL A 59 -14.51 -12.30 3.43
N THR A 60 -15.23 -12.09 4.53
CA THR A 60 -16.65 -11.69 4.48
C THR A 60 -16.84 -10.34 3.79
N LEU A 61 -15.97 -9.36 4.05
CA LEU A 61 -15.99 -8.08 3.34
C LEU A 61 -15.76 -8.27 1.84
N LYS A 62 -14.74 -9.02 1.44
CA LYS A 62 -14.48 -9.30 0.03
C LYS A 62 -15.67 -9.99 -0.65
N LYS A 63 -16.35 -10.93 0.03
CA LYS A 63 -17.55 -11.62 -0.46
C LYS A 63 -18.71 -10.66 -0.72
N ARG A 64 -18.98 -9.74 0.21
CA ARG A 64 -20.10 -8.78 0.09
C ARG A 64 -19.95 -7.81 -1.07
N TYR A 65 -18.71 -7.45 -1.41
CA TYR A 65 -18.41 -6.53 -2.51
C TYR A 65 -18.04 -7.24 -3.82
N ASN A 66 -18.25 -8.57 -3.92
CA ASN A 66 -17.88 -9.37 -5.10
C ASN A 66 -16.41 -9.19 -5.54
N LEU A 67 -15.51 -9.04 -4.56
CA LEU A 67 -14.07 -8.84 -4.76
C LEU A 67 -13.28 -10.15 -4.63
N LEU A 68 -13.94 -11.29 -4.42
CA LEU A 68 -13.27 -12.58 -4.49
C LEU A 68 -13.03 -12.97 -5.94
N LEU A 69 -11.84 -13.51 -6.20
CA LEU A 69 -11.47 -14.01 -7.52
C LEU A 69 -12.43 -15.12 -8.01
N THR A 70 -12.94 -15.94 -7.09
CA THR A 70 -13.92 -17.01 -7.38
C THR A 70 -15.31 -16.51 -7.76
N GLN A 71 -15.61 -15.23 -7.53
CA GLN A 71 -16.90 -14.62 -7.88
C GLN A 71 -16.82 -13.83 -9.20
N GLN A 72 -15.62 -13.55 -9.68
CA GLN A 72 -15.40 -12.84 -10.94
C GLN A 72 -15.53 -13.83 -12.10
N ALA A 73 -16.19 -13.41 -13.18
CA ALA A 73 -16.19 -14.19 -14.42
C ALA A 73 -14.74 -14.43 -14.85
N GLU A 74 -14.46 -15.63 -15.36
CA GLU A 74 -13.14 -15.94 -15.91
C GLU A 74 -12.81 -14.88 -16.96
N ALA A 75 -11.76 -14.09 -16.70
CA ALA A 75 -11.25 -13.18 -17.71
C ALA A 75 -10.89 -14.03 -18.94
N PRO A 76 -11.22 -13.59 -20.17
CA PRO A 76 -10.86 -14.34 -21.36
C PRO A 76 -9.36 -14.59 -21.31
N VAL A 77 -8.99 -15.88 -21.34
CA VAL A 77 -7.60 -16.32 -21.45
C VAL A 77 -7.02 -15.53 -22.62
N LYS A 78 -6.04 -14.66 -22.33
CA LYS A 78 -5.29 -13.99 -23.39
C LYS A 78 -4.56 -15.09 -24.15
N ALA A 79 -5.09 -15.43 -25.33
CA ALA A 79 -4.45 -16.30 -26.30
C ALA A 79 -3.18 -15.62 -26.86
#